data_AF-A0A517SVW2-F1
#
_entry.id   AF-A0A517SVW2-F1
#
_cell.length_a   1.000
_cell.length_b   1.000
_cell.length_c   1.000
_cell.angle_alpha   90.00
_cell.angle_beta   90.00
_cell.angle_gamma   90.00
#
_symmetry.space_group_name_H-M   'P 1'
#
loop_
_entity.id
_entity.type
_entity.pdbx_description
1 polymer ?
#
loop_
_entity_poly.entity_id
_entity_poly.type
_entity_poly.pdbx_seq_one_letter_code
_entity_poly.pdbx_strand_id
1 'polypeptide(L)'
;MARTFIATDGQYRRPTEPTHSGHQRPSTETQPMTRRFLTAVCTLAVAVCLTGMPGCKNGGPTDADKSGSTEQEGHQEEGHAEHTHEYATLAEALPELESMKTQLGDAIAAKDGKLADDVIHHMAAVIHGGYEMSDKLAEAEGEATKDALDKFREAFDELHSLAHDGKPMEDIQAAWDKAKQPAEEAFAELKKLAESSDKKDGPAAE
;
A
#
# COMPACT_ATOMS: atom_id res chain seq x y z
N MET A 1 -27.89 32.35 -46.69
CA MET A 1 -27.65 32.68 -45.27
C MET A 1 -26.15 32.61 -45.03
N ALA A 2 -25.48 33.76 -44.97
CA ALA A 2 -24.02 33.84 -44.82
C ALA A 2 -23.67 33.98 -43.33
N ARG A 3 -22.83 33.10 -42.79
CA ARG A 3 -22.29 33.19 -41.42
C ARG A 3 -20.90 33.81 -41.50
N THR A 4 -20.79 35.02 -40.97
CA THR A 4 -19.55 35.76 -40.76
C THR A 4 -18.81 35.15 -39.56
N PHE A 5 -17.56 34.73 -39.76
CA PHE A 5 -16.64 34.37 -38.69
C PHE A 5 -15.90 35.64 -38.24
N ILE A 6 -15.98 35.97 -36.94
CA ILE A 6 -15.16 37.01 -36.31
C ILE A 6 -13.97 36.30 -35.68
N ALA A 7 -12.77 36.53 -36.23
CA ALA A 7 -11.52 36.16 -35.61
C ALA A 7 -11.16 37.21 -34.55
N THR A 8 -11.08 36.81 -33.29
CA THR A 8 -10.50 37.64 -32.22
C THR A 8 -9.04 37.27 -32.04
N ASP A 9 -8.15 38.19 -32.42
CA ASP A 9 -6.72 38.19 -32.09
C ASP A 9 -6.53 38.24 -30.57
N GLY A 10 -6.35 37.07 -29.96
CA GLY A 10 -5.93 36.92 -28.57
C GLY A 10 -4.43 37.20 -28.45
N GLN A 11 -4.07 38.43 -28.11
CA GLN A 11 -2.70 38.80 -27.79
C GLN A 11 -2.20 38.04 -26.54
N TYR A 12 -1.22 37.15 -26.76
CA TYR A 12 -0.38 36.57 -25.71
C TYR A 12 0.44 37.67 -25.02
N ARG A 13 0.00 38.14 -23.84
CA ARG A 13 0.89 38.82 -22.89
C ARG A 13 1.60 37.77 -22.04
N ARG A 14 2.93 37.69 -22.17
CA ARG A 14 3.79 36.93 -21.25
C ARG A 14 3.77 37.58 -19.86
N PRO A 15 3.65 36.80 -18.77
CA PRO A 15 3.96 37.28 -17.43
C PRO A 15 5.47 37.56 -17.32
N THR A 16 5.82 38.78 -16.93
CA THR A 16 7.18 39.17 -16.56
C THR A 16 7.56 38.57 -15.21
N GLU A 17 8.73 37.94 -15.15
CA GLU A 17 9.35 37.38 -13.95
C GLU A 17 9.54 38.46 -12.87
N PRO A 18 9.30 38.16 -11.58
CA PRO A 18 9.76 39.00 -10.50
C PRO A 18 11.25 38.77 -10.25
N THR A 19 12.05 39.81 -10.54
CA THR A 19 13.44 39.96 -10.12
C THR A 19 13.59 39.81 -8.61
N HIS A 20 14.21 38.71 -8.17
CA HIS A 20 14.63 38.50 -6.78
C HIS A 20 15.91 39.31 -6.52
N SER A 21 15.74 40.50 -5.93
CA SER A 21 16.83 41.30 -5.39
C SER A 21 17.00 40.98 -3.91
N GLY A 22 18.18 40.50 -3.53
CA GLY A 22 18.41 39.80 -2.29
C GLY A 22 18.42 40.64 -1.02
N HIS A 23 18.36 39.93 0.11
CA HIS A 23 18.87 40.34 1.41
C HIS A 23 19.57 39.13 2.03
N GLN A 24 20.89 39.06 1.85
CA GLN A 24 21.76 38.25 2.70
C GLN A 24 21.85 38.95 4.07
N ARG A 25 21.41 38.26 5.13
CA ARG A 25 21.86 38.56 6.50
C ARG A 25 22.90 37.51 6.90
N PRO A 26 24.15 37.88 7.19
CA PRO A 26 25.06 37.07 7.95
C PRO A 26 24.91 37.40 9.45
N SER A 27 24.87 36.38 10.30
CA SER A 27 25.33 36.36 11.71
C SER A 27 24.92 35.02 12.33
N THR A 28 25.82 34.06 12.43
CA THR A 28 26.60 33.76 13.65
C THR A 28 25.72 33.45 14.86
N GLU A 29 25.50 32.17 15.15
CA GLU A 29 25.73 31.69 16.51
C GLU A 29 26.03 30.19 16.55
N THR A 30 27.21 29.90 17.05
CA THR A 30 27.72 28.57 17.40
C THR A 30 27.10 28.16 18.72
N GLN A 31 26.38 27.02 18.77
CA GLN A 31 26.38 26.20 19.99
C GLN A 31 26.43 24.69 19.67
N PRO A 32 27.37 23.95 20.26
CA PRO A 32 27.43 22.50 20.19
C PRO A 32 26.51 21.92 21.25
N MET A 33 25.45 21.21 20.85
CA MET A 33 24.78 20.27 21.73
C MET A 33 24.95 18.85 21.22
N THR A 34 26.06 18.27 21.65
CA THR A 34 26.15 16.86 22.01
C THR A 34 24.92 16.44 22.80
N ARG A 35 24.04 15.64 22.18
CA ARG A 35 23.24 14.66 22.92
C ARG A 35 23.27 13.33 22.19
N ARG A 36 24.19 12.51 22.68
CA ARG A 36 24.19 11.06 22.59
C ARG A 36 22.83 10.57 23.11
N PHE A 37 21.99 10.04 22.23
CA PHE A 37 20.90 9.14 22.59
C PHE A 37 21.09 7.89 21.73
N LEU A 38 21.86 6.95 22.27
CA LEU A 38 21.35 5.66 22.73
C LEU A 38 20.76 4.84 21.57
N THR A 39 21.66 4.18 20.85
CA THR A 39 21.37 3.00 20.04
C THR A 39 20.88 1.90 20.98
N ALA A 40 19.57 1.84 21.22
CA ALA A 40 18.95 0.71 21.88
C ALA A 40 18.72 -0.39 20.83
N VAL A 41 19.76 -1.20 20.61
CA VAL A 41 19.66 -2.47 19.89
C VAL A 41 18.89 -3.43 20.79
N CYS A 42 17.56 -3.47 20.66
CA CYS A 42 16.74 -4.52 21.25
C CYS A 42 16.78 -5.74 20.34
N THR A 43 17.77 -6.59 20.57
CA THR A 43 17.84 -7.97 20.06
C THR A 43 16.69 -8.77 20.67
N LEU A 44 15.53 -8.83 19.99
CA LEU A 44 14.47 -9.76 20.37
C LEU A 44 14.74 -11.10 19.71
N ALA A 45 15.42 -11.98 20.45
CA ALA A 45 15.55 -13.39 20.09
C ALA A 45 14.20 -14.09 20.29
N VAL A 46 13.46 -14.33 19.20
CA VAL A 46 12.31 -15.23 19.24
C VAL A 46 12.80 -16.65 18.92
N ALA A 47 13.11 -17.38 19.98
CA ALA A 47 13.29 -18.82 19.93
C ALA A 47 11.91 -19.48 19.83
N VAL A 48 11.46 -19.81 18.62
CA VAL A 48 10.29 -20.69 18.43
C VAL A 48 10.75 -22.12 18.63
N CYS A 49 10.35 -22.70 19.76
CA CYS A 49 10.47 -24.11 20.06
C CYS A 49 9.70 -24.95 19.03
N LEU A 50 10.42 -25.62 18.13
CA LEU A 50 9.94 -26.76 17.37
C LEU A 50 9.78 -27.96 18.33
N THR A 51 8.59 -28.13 18.88
CA THR A 51 8.19 -29.36 19.57
C THR A 51 7.05 -30.05 18.83
N GLY A 52 7.42 -31.06 18.05
CA GLY A 52 6.80 -32.39 18.08
C GLY A 52 5.39 -32.57 17.51
N MET A 53 5.32 -33.20 16.34
CA MET A 53 4.32 -34.25 16.10
C MET A 53 5.02 -35.52 15.57
N PRO A 54 4.95 -36.65 16.30
CA PRO A 54 5.27 -37.96 15.77
C PRO A 54 3.98 -38.68 15.31
N GLY A 55 4.02 -39.32 14.13
CA GLY A 55 3.00 -40.23 13.60
C GLY A 55 2.22 -39.59 12.44
N CYS A 56 2.05 -40.21 11.27
CA CYS A 56 1.85 -41.63 11.01
C CYS A 56 2.55 -42.09 9.72
N LYS A 57 3.15 -43.27 9.83
CA LYS A 57 3.59 -44.15 8.76
C LYS A 57 2.36 -44.87 8.22
N ASN A 58 2.04 -44.70 6.94
CA ASN A 58 1.22 -45.64 6.17
C ASN A 58 1.80 -45.75 4.76
N GLY A 59 2.04 -46.99 4.33
CA GLY A 59 2.77 -47.33 3.12
C GLY A 59 2.00 -47.06 1.83
N GLY A 60 2.75 -47.06 0.72
CA GLY A 60 2.23 -47.12 -0.64
C GLY A 60 1.68 -48.52 -0.99
N PRO A 61 1.66 -48.96 -2.26
CA PRO A 61 2.10 -48.30 -3.50
C PRO A 61 0.95 -48.18 -4.54
N THR A 62 1.14 -47.40 -5.60
CA THR A 62 0.52 -47.71 -6.90
C THR A 62 1.28 -47.01 -8.03
N ASP A 63 1.91 -47.81 -8.87
CA ASP A 63 2.35 -47.46 -10.21
C ASP A 63 1.13 -47.19 -11.12
N ALA A 64 1.19 -46.10 -11.89
CA ALA A 64 0.51 -45.94 -13.18
C ALA A 64 1.18 -44.75 -13.90
N ASP A 65 2.15 -45.02 -14.77
CA ASP A 65 2.00 -45.18 -16.23
C ASP A 65 1.83 -43.85 -17.01
N LYS A 66 2.80 -43.65 -17.91
CA LYS A 66 2.76 -42.99 -19.22
C LYS A 66 1.95 -41.72 -19.47
N SER A 67 2.73 -40.76 -19.99
CA SER A 67 2.61 -40.20 -21.35
C SER A 67 1.40 -39.31 -21.65
N GLY A 68 1.69 -38.05 -21.93
CA GLY A 68 0.73 -37.13 -22.56
C GLY A 68 1.28 -35.73 -22.67
N SER A 69 2.22 -35.52 -23.60
CA SER A 69 2.44 -34.20 -24.18
C SER A 69 1.12 -33.75 -24.79
N THR A 70 0.59 -32.62 -24.33
CA THR A 70 -0.31 -31.79 -25.11
C THR A 70 0.03 -30.35 -24.78
N GLU A 71 0.69 -29.70 -25.74
CA GLU A 71 0.63 -28.26 -25.90
C GLU A 71 -0.85 -27.87 -25.93
N GLN A 72 -1.29 -27.08 -24.98
CA GLN A 72 -2.50 -26.29 -25.16
C GLN A 72 -2.21 -24.89 -24.66
N GLU A 73 -1.73 -24.07 -25.60
CA GLU A 73 -1.96 -22.65 -25.63
C GLU A 73 -3.45 -22.40 -25.40
N GLY A 74 -3.76 -21.99 -24.18
CA GLY A 74 -5.06 -21.51 -23.79
C GLY A 74 -4.78 -20.45 -22.75
N HIS A 75 -4.50 -19.23 -23.21
CA HIS A 75 -4.70 -18.05 -22.39
C HIS A 75 -6.17 -18.06 -21.96
N GLN A 76 -6.47 -18.74 -20.85
CA GLN A 76 -7.61 -18.38 -20.05
C GLN A 76 -7.27 -16.99 -19.53
N GLU A 77 -7.87 -15.98 -20.16
CA GLU A 77 -8.29 -14.80 -19.41
C GLU A 77 -9.21 -15.35 -18.31
N GLU A 78 -8.61 -15.78 -17.20
CA GLU A 78 -9.33 -15.97 -15.96
C GLU A 78 -9.91 -14.61 -15.66
N GLY A 79 -11.19 -14.44 -16.01
CA GLY A 79 -11.92 -13.22 -15.76
C GLY A 79 -11.71 -12.86 -14.31
N HIS A 80 -10.97 -11.79 -14.06
CA HIS A 80 -10.84 -11.18 -12.76
C HIS A 80 -12.27 -10.94 -12.29
N ALA A 81 -12.76 -11.81 -11.41
CA ALA A 81 -14.04 -11.61 -10.78
C ALA A 81 -13.93 -10.22 -10.14
N GLU A 82 -14.73 -9.30 -10.64
CA GLU A 82 -14.71 -7.91 -10.21
C GLU A 82 -15.18 -7.93 -8.74
N HIS A 83 -14.21 -8.02 -7.83
CA HIS A 83 -14.47 -8.01 -6.41
C HIS A 83 -14.72 -6.55 -6.03
N THR A 84 -16.00 -6.16 -6.02
CA THR A 84 -16.42 -4.88 -5.46
C THR A 84 -16.35 -5.00 -3.95
N HIS A 85 -15.38 -4.33 -3.33
CA HIS A 85 -15.24 -4.26 -1.88
C HIS A 85 -16.06 -3.07 -1.37
N GLU A 86 -17.32 -3.31 -1.02
CA GLU A 86 -18.16 -2.31 -0.35
C GLU A 86 -17.95 -2.37 1.17
N TYR A 87 -17.29 -1.36 1.72
CA TYR A 87 -17.19 -1.16 3.17
C TYR A 87 -18.07 0.00 3.62
N ALA A 88 -18.74 -0.15 4.76
CA ALA A 88 -19.54 0.93 5.32
C ALA A 88 -18.68 1.93 6.11
N THR A 89 -17.60 1.45 6.73
CA THR A 89 -16.69 2.27 7.55
C THR A 89 -15.22 1.90 7.37
N LEU A 90 -14.31 2.84 7.65
CA LEU A 90 -12.86 2.58 7.63
C LEU A 90 -12.47 1.45 8.61
N ALA A 91 -13.19 1.34 9.73
CA ALA A 91 -13.00 0.29 10.72
C ALA A 91 -13.26 -1.13 10.16
N GLU A 92 -14.17 -1.27 9.20
CA GLU A 92 -14.45 -2.55 8.52
C GLU A 92 -13.37 -2.94 7.51
N ALA A 93 -12.76 -1.97 6.82
CA ALA A 93 -11.70 -2.22 5.85
C ALA A 93 -10.34 -2.53 6.48
N LEU A 94 -10.06 -1.97 7.67
CA LEU A 94 -8.76 -2.08 8.35
C LEU A 94 -8.30 -3.53 8.63
N PRO A 95 -9.14 -4.45 9.15
CA PRO A 95 -8.76 -5.84 9.36
C PRO A 95 -8.35 -6.56 8.07
N GLU A 96 -8.97 -6.21 6.93
CA GLU A 96 -8.64 -6.81 5.64
C GLU A 96 -7.28 -6.32 5.14
N LEU A 97 -7.01 -5.01 5.23
CA LEU A 97 -5.68 -4.45 4.98
C LEU A 97 -4.59 -5.09 5.86
N GLU A 98 -4.88 -5.32 7.15
CA GLU A 98 -3.96 -5.99 8.08
C GLU A 98 -3.68 -7.45 7.67
N SER A 99 -4.74 -8.18 7.29
CA SER A 99 -4.62 -9.54 6.79
C SER A 99 -3.77 -9.59 5.52
N MET A 100 -4.00 -8.69 4.56
CA MET A 100 -3.26 -8.67 3.30
C MET A 100 -1.79 -8.31 3.47
N LYS A 101 -1.42 -7.42 4.40
CA LYS A 101 0.00 -7.18 4.75
C LYS A 101 0.69 -8.45 5.21
N THR A 102 0.01 -9.25 6.03
CA THR A 102 0.53 -10.53 6.52
C THR A 102 0.68 -11.52 5.37
N GLN A 103 -0.37 -11.69 4.55
CA GLN A 103 -0.35 -12.57 3.37
C GLN A 103 0.73 -12.18 2.36
N LEU A 104 0.96 -10.89 2.15
CA LEU A 104 2.03 -10.38 1.29
C LEU A 104 3.41 -10.75 1.85
N GLY A 105 3.61 -10.57 3.15
CA GLY A 105 4.84 -11.00 3.82
C GLY A 105 5.09 -12.51 3.69
N ASP A 106 4.04 -13.31 3.84
CA ASP A 106 4.10 -14.77 3.69
C ASP A 106 4.41 -15.18 2.24
N ALA A 107 3.76 -14.56 1.26
CA ALA A 107 4.00 -14.81 -0.17
C ALA A 107 5.46 -14.53 -0.55
N ILE A 108 6.00 -13.40 -0.09
CA ILE A 108 7.39 -13.01 -0.35
C ILE A 108 8.36 -13.97 0.34
N ALA A 109 8.09 -14.36 1.60
CA ALA A 109 8.89 -15.36 2.31
C ALA A 109 8.87 -16.73 1.63
N ALA A 110 7.74 -17.10 1.01
CA ALA A 110 7.57 -18.32 0.21
C ALA A 110 8.18 -18.22 -1.20
N LYS A 111 8.70 -17.05 -1.59
CA LYS A 111 9.20 -16.74 -2.94
C LYS A 111 8.12 -16.89 -4.03
N ASP A 112 6.87 -16.62 -3.69
CA ASP A 112 5.73 -16.67 -4.60
C ASP A 112 5.39 -15.26 -5.11
N GLY A 113 6.05 -14.86 -6.20
CA GLY A 113 5.85 -13.55 -6.82
C GLY A 113 4.44 -13.35 -7.40
N LYS A 114 3.79 -14.43 -7.87
CA LYS A 114 2.42 -14.36 -8.39
C LYS A 114 1.44 -14.08 -7.25
N LEU A 115 1.55 -14.83 -6.15
CA LEU A 115 0.71 -14.57 -4.97
C LEU A 115 0.96 -13.17 -4.40
N ALA A 116 2.20 -12.68 -4.42
CA ALA A 116 2.50 -11.32 -4.01
C ALA A 116 1.78 -10.27 -4.90
N ASP A 117 1.78 -10.44 -6.22
CA ASP A 117 1.04 -9.58 -7.16
C ASP A 117 -0.47 -9.63 -6.91
N ASP A 118 -1.03 -10.83 -6.77
CA ASP A 118 -2.46 -11.05 -6.49
C ASP A 118 -2.89 -10.35 -5.17
N VAL A 119 -2.09 -10.47 -4.11
CA VAL A 119 -2.36 -9.80 -2.82
C VAL A 119 -2.27 -8.29 -2.93
N ILE A 120 -1.32 -7.75 -3.71
CA ILE A 120 -1.17 -6.30 -3.90
C ILE A 120 -2.34 -5.73 -4.70
N HIS A 121 -2.81 -6.41 -5.75
CA HIS A 121 -4.02 -6.01 -6.48
C HIS A 121 -5.25 -5.98 -5.58
N HIS A 122 -5.40 -6.99 -4.72
CA HIS A 122 -6.48 -7.04 -3.74
C HIS A 122 -6.38 -5.87 -2.75
N MET A 123 -5.17 -5.59 -2.25
CA MET A 123 -4.93 -4.45 -1.37
C MET A 123 -5.29 -3.12 -2.03
N ALA A 124 -4.98 -2.94 -3.32
CA ALA A 124 -5.36 -1.76 -4.09
C ALA A 124 -6.89 -1.60 -4.19
N ALA A 125 -7.64 -2.70 -4.33
CA ALA A 125 -9.10 -2.66 -4.35
C ALA A 125 -9.69 -2.22 -3.00
N VAL A 126 -9.13 -2.70 -1.88
CA VAL A 126 -9.55 -2.27 -0.54
C VAL A 126 -9.21 -0.80 -0.27
N ILE A 127 -8.04 -0.34 -0.71
CA ILE A 127 -7.65 1.08 -0.67
C ILE A 127 -8.64 1.92 -1.48
N HIS A 128 -9.08 1.43 -2.65
CA HIS A 128 -10.09 2.11 -3.45
C HIS A 128 -11.42 2.29 -2.71
N GLY A 129 -11.92 1.22 -2.07
CA GLY A 129 -13.08 1.32 -1.18
C GLY A 129 -12.87 2.30 -0.02
N GLY A 130 -11.64 2.39 0.49
CA GLY A 130 -11.19 3.42 1.44
C GLY A 130 -11.44 4.86 0.95
N TYR A 131 -11.10 5.16 -0.31
CA TYR A 131 -11.34 6.49 -0.88
C TYR A 131 -12.84 6.80 -0.96
N GLU A 132 -13.66 5.85 -1.41
CA GLU A 132 -15.12 6.03 -1.49
C GLU A 132 -15.76 6.30 -0.11
N MET A 133 -15.20 5.70 0.94
CA MET A 133 -15.62 5.98 2.32
C MET A 133 -15.17 7.37 2.78
N SER A 134 -13.94 7.77 2.45
CA SER A 134 -13.40 9.06 2.84
C SER A 134 -14.23 10.23 2.28
N ASP A 135 -14.86 10.06 1.12
CA ASP A 135 -15.77 11.04 0.50
C ASP A 135 -17.08 11.23 1.29
N LYS A 136 -17.41 10.30 2.19
CA LYS A 136 -18.61 10.35 3.05
C LYS A 136 -18.31 10.96 4.42
N LEU A 137 -17.04 11.18 4.75
CA LEU A 137 -16.60 11.78 6.02
C LEU A 137 -16.69 13.31 5.97
N ALA A 138 -16.55 13.95 7.14
CA ALA A 138 -16.34 15.39 7.18
C ALA A 138 -15.05 15.76 6.43
N GLU A 139 -15.04 16.89 5.71
CA GLU A 139 -13.95 17.30 4.79
C GLU A 139 -12.54 17.07 5.36
N ALA A 140 -12.25 17.61 6.56
CA ALA A 140 -10.94 17.46 7.19
C ALA A 140 -10.57 16.01 7.55
N GLU A 141 -11.55 15.17 7.90
CA GLU A 141 -11.34 13.75 8.18
C GLU A 141 -11.19 12.93 6.90
N GLY A 142 -11.97 13.28 5.87
CA GLY A 142 -11.87 12.71 4.53
C GLY A 142 -10.49 12.95 3.93
N GLU A 143 -10.01 14.19 3.95
CA GLU A 143 -8.65 14.54 3.48
C GLU A 143 -7.57 13.78 4.25
N ALA A 144 -7.63 13.77 5.58
CA ALA A 144 -6.66 13.02 6.39
C ALA A 144 -6.68 11.50 6.09
N THR A 145 -7.86 10.95 5.81
CA THR A 145 -8.02 9.53 5.43
C THR A 145 -7.41 9.26 4.05
N LYS A 146 -7.64 10.14 3.07
CA LYS A 146 -7.05 10.03 1.73
C LYS A 146 -5.53 10.10 1.78
N ASP A 147 -4.97 11.06 2.53
CA ASP A 147 -3.53 11.20 2.72
C ASP A 147 -2.91 9.93 3.33
N ALA A 148 -3.59 9.31 4.30
CA ALA A 148 -3.11 8.07 4.93
C ALA A 148 -3.22 6.86 3.99
N LEU A 149 -4.27 6.79 3.17
CA LEU A 149 -4.44 5.77 2.13
C LEU A 149 -3.39 5.92 1.02
N ASP A 150 -3.08 7.14 0.59
CA ASP A 150 -2.05 7.46 -0.40
C ASP A 150 -0.68 6.99 0.09
N LYS A 151 -0.28 7.36 1.32
CA LYS A 151 0.98 6.89 1.91
C LYS A 151 1.05 5.36 2.00
N PHE A 152 -0.08 4.72 2.34
CA PHE A 152 -0.15 3.27 2.44
C PHE A 152 0.00 2.59 1.08
N ARG A 153 -0.65 3.13 0.04
CA ARG A 153 -0.50 2.69 -1.35
C ARG A 153 0.93 2.89 -1.87
N GLU A 154 1.45 4.11 -1.73
CA GLU A 154 2.79 4.50 -2.22
C GLU A 154 3.88 3.61 -1.64
N ALA A 155 3.72 3.14 -0.39
CA ALA A 155 4.64 2.19 0.22
C ALA A 155 4.78 0.89 -0.61
N PHE A 156 3.76 0.50 -1.38
CA PHE A 156 3.75 -0.72 -2.18
C PHE A 156 3.88 -0.49 -3.69
N ASP A 157 3.94 0.74 -4.20
CA ASP A 157 3.98 1.01 -5.65
C ASP A 157 5.23 0.39 -6.33
N GLU A 158 6.42 0.52 -5.75
CA GLU A 158 7.65 -0.12 -6.28
C GLU A 158 7.49 -1.66 -6.26
N LEU A 159 6.99 -2.20 -5.14
CA LEU A 159 6.79 -3.64 -4.98
C LEU A 159 5.78 -4.20 -5.99
N HIS A 160 4.68 -3.48 -6.21
CA HIS A 160 3.65 -3.81 -7.19
C HIS A 160 4.26 -3.91 -8.58
N SER A 161 4.97 -2.86 -9.02
CA SER A 161 5.60 -2.86 -10.34
C SER A 161 6.56 -4.02 -10.53
N LEU A 162 7.35 -4.38 -9.52
CA LEU A 162 8.30 -5.49 -9.59
C LEU A 162 7.60 -6.86 -9.63
N ALA A 163 6.57 -7.07 -8.81
CA ALA A 163 5.81 -8.31 -8.76
C ALA A 163 5.01 -8.52 -10.07
N HIS A 164 4.32 -7.47 -10.52
CA HIS A 164 3.53 -7.46 -11.76
C HIS A 164 4.37 -7.76 -13.00
N ASP A 165 5.56 -7.17 -13.08
CA ASP A 165 6.51 -7.39 -14.18
C ASP A 165 7.23 -8.76 -14.12
N GLY A 166 6.98 -9.57 -13.08
CA GLY A 166 7.65 -10.85 -12.88
C GLY A 166 9.17 -10.72 -12.67
N LYS A 167 9.62 -9.67 -11.98
CA LYS A 167 11.04 -9.48 -11.66
C LYS A 167 11.55 -10.59 -10.72
N PRO A 168 12.89 -10.78 -10.63
CA PRO A 168 13.48 -11.73 -9.68
C PRO A 168 13.01 -11.48 -8.23
N MET A 169 12.80 -12.56 -7.47
CA MET A 169 12.35 -12.46 -6.08
C MET A 169 13.29 -11.69 -5.18
N GLU A 170 14.59 -11.61 -5.52
CA GLU A 170 15.57 -10.80 -4.81
C GLU A 170 15.23 -9.30 -4.88
N ASP A 171 14.77 -8.82 -6.04
CA ASP A 171 14.37 -7.42 -6.23
C ASP A 171 13.06 -7.12 -5.49
N ILE A 172 12.09 -8.04 -5.59
CA ILE A 172 10.80 -7.97 -4.87
C ILE A 172 11.02 -7.95 -3.36
N GLN A 173 11.88 -8.83 -2.83
CA GLN A 173 12.24 -8.86 -1.41
C GLN A 173 12.90 -7.55 -0.96
N ALA A 174 13.82 -7.01 -1.75
CA ALA A 174 14.48 -5.74 -1.43
C ALA A 174 13.49 -4.56 -1.39
N ALA A 175 12.53 -4.51 -2.30
CA ALA A 175 11.47 -3.50 -2.27
C ALA A 175 10.55 -3.68 -1.05
N TRP A 176 10.17 -4.91 -0.72
CA TRP A 176 9.38 -5.21 0.48
C TRP A 176 10.05 -4.78 1.77
N ASP A 177 11.35 -5.02 1.91
CA ASP A 177 12.10 -4.59 3.11
C ASP A 177 12.13 -3.07 3.27
N LYS A 178 12.10 -2.29 2.17
CA LYS A 178 11.95 -0.83 2.21
C LYS A 178 10.52 -0.41 2.52
N ALA A 179 9.53 -1.13 2.00
CA ALA A 179 8.10 -0.81 2.08
C ALA A 179 7.49 -1.03 3.48
N LYS A 180 7.99 -2.04 4.23
CA LYS A 180 7.42 -2.46 5.52
C LYS A 180 7.15 -1.31 6.48
N GLN A 181 8.19 -0.55 6.81
CA GLN A 181 8.06 0.49 7.84
C GLN A 181 7.11 1.62 7.40
N PRO A 182 7.24 2.22 6.19
CA PRO A 182 6.27 3.18 5.69
C PRO A 182 4.82 2.66 5.71
N ALA A 183 4.60 1.41 5.30
CA ALA A 183 3.28 0.79 5.32
C ALA A 183 2.74 0.60 6.75
N GLU A 184 3.58 0.23 7.72
CA GLU A 184 3.18 0.16 9.14
C GLU A 184 2.80 1.53 9.70
N GLU A 185 3.56 2.58 9.36
CA GLU A 185 3.31 3.94 9.82
C GLU A 185 1.99 4.50 9.25
N ALA A 186 1.77 4.34 7.95
CA ALA A 186 0.52 4.74 7.28
C ALA A 186 -0.69 3.94 7.80
N PHE A 187 -0.53 2.63 8.02
CA PHE A 187 -1.59 1.79 8.59
C PHE A 187 -1.94 2.19 10.03
N ALA A 188 -0.96 2.56 10.84
CA ALA A 188 -1.19 3.08 12.19
C ALA A 188 -1.91 4.44 12.17
N GLU A 189 -1.69 5.27 11.15
CA GLU A 189 -2.43 6.52 10.92
C GLU A 189 -3.90 6.24 10.59
N LEU A 190 -4.18 5.30 9.68
CA LEU A 190 -5.53 4.85 9.35
C LEU A 190 -6.28 4.31 10.58
N LYS A 191 -5.62 3.50 11.42
CA LYS A 191 -6.20 3.02 12.69
C LYS A 191 -6.62 4.16 13.61
N LYS A 192 -5.78 5.19 13.78
CA LYS A 192 -6.11 6.37 14.60
C LYS A 192 -7.29 7.15 14.04
N LEU A 193 -7.38 7.30 12.72
CA LEU A 193 -8.48 7.99 12.06
C LEU A 193 -9.80 7.25 12.28
N ALA A 194 -9.83 5.93 12.07
CA ALA A 194 -11.01 5.11 12.33
C ALA A 194 -11.51 5.24 13.78
N GLU A 195 -10.61 5.14 14.77
CA GLU A 195 -10.94 5.31 16.19
C GLU A 195 -11.44 6.71 16.57
N SER A 196 -11.11 7.72 15.76
CA SER A 196 -11.53 9.11 15.99
C SER A 196 -12.94 9.38 15.44
N SER A 197 -13.30 8.75 14.33
CA SER A 197 -14.61 8.87 13.70
C SER A 197 -15.71 8.23 14.55
N ASP A 198 -15.46 7.04 15.14
CA ASP A 198 -16.44 6.33 15.99
C ASP A 198 -16.84 7.11 17.25
N LYS A 199 -15.99 8.02 17.74
CA LYS A 199 -16.25 8.77 18.98
C LYS A 199 -17.17 9.98 18.78
N LYS A 200 -17.36 10.45 17.54
CA LYS A 200 -18.16 11.66 17.25
C LYS A 200 -19.66 11.38 17.17
N ASP A 201 -20.07 10.13 16.98
CA ASP A 201 -21.49 9.72 16.96
C ASP A 201 -22.03 9.34 18.35
N GLY A 202 -21.28 9.60 19.42
CA GLY A 202 -21.79 9.44 20.79
C GLY A 202 -23.03 10.31 21.03
N PRO A 203 -24.06 9.81 21.75
CA PRO A 203 -25.31 10.54 21.94
C PRO A 203 -24.99 11.91 22.55
N ALA A 204 -25.44 12.97 21.89
CA ALA A 204 -25.41 14.31 22.44
C ALA A 204 -26.03 14.23 23.84
N ALA A 205 -25.24 14.52 24.87
CA ALA A 205 -25.72 14.52 26.24
C ALA A 205 -26.86 15.54 26.34
N GLU A 206 -28.09 15.05 26.50
CA GLU A 206 -29.29 15.84 26.80
C GLU A 206 -29.24 16.47 28.19
#